data_AF-A0A949T334-F1
#
_entry.id   AF-A0A949T334-F1
#
_cell.length_a   1.000
_cell.length_b   1.000
_cell.length_c   1.000
_cell.angle_alpha   90.00
_cell.angle_beta   90.00
_cell.angle_gamma   90.00
#
_symmetry.space_group_name_H-M   'P 1'
#
loop_
_entity.id
_entity.type
_entity.pdbx_description
1 polymer ?
#
loop_
_entity_poly.entity_id
_entity_poly.type
_entity_poly.pdbx_seq_one_letter_code
_entity_poly.pdbx_strand_id
1 'polypeptide(L)'
;MNDNLPTLRQNSTGPDVIRLQQDLQELGYYSGAIDGRFGSGTKQAVIDFQTAKGLTADGIVGPITWSKINRILAAPFIFRVDGWKRMSESEENNEIKSLINSRMGVAALNQVALEGFVGFDCIRSYYTNEQFSPFASLMRIKCSTPRGASTAIGFDEIRVVFSRFEDNIEAFDIERVSEETGSPIIQLPD
;
A
#
# COMPACT_ATOMS: atom_id res chain seq x y z
N MET A 1 -9.91 -14.01 0.44
CA MET A 1 -8.94 -14.62 1.37
C MET A 1 -9.69 -14.94 2.66
N ASN A 2 -9.22 -15.86 3.51
CA ASN A 2 -9.98 -16.30 4.68
C ASN A 2 -10.05 -15.15 5.72
N ASP A 3 -11.22 -14.52 5.85
CA ASP A 3 -11.45 -13.30 6.65
C ASP A 3 -11.54 -13.55 8.17
N ASN A 4 -10.97 -14.66 8.67
CA ASN A 4 -10.99 -14.99 10.09
C ASN A 4 -9.66 -15.61 10.54
N LEU A 5 -8.59 -14.83 10.46
CA LEU A 5 -7.29 -15.24 10.98
C LEU A 5 -7.29 -15.21 12.52
N PRO A 6 -6.73 -16.24 13.17
CA PRO A 6 -6.76 -16.33 14.63
C PRO A 6 -5.90 -15.24 15.27
N THR A 7 -6.24 -14.90 16.51
CA THR A 7 -5.35 -14.07 17.33
C THR A 7 -4.16 -14.92 17.79
N LEU A 8 -2.96 -14.58 17.33
CA LEU A 8 -1.72 -15.26 17.72
C LEU A 8 -0.97 -14.48 18.78
N ARG A 9 -0.35 -15.20 19.72
CA ARG A 9 0.48 -14.64 20.79
C ARG A 9 1.55 -15.65 21.19
N GLN A 10 2.45 -15.27 22.09
CA GLN A 10 3.45 -16.18 22.63
C GLN A 10 2.82 -17.50 23.12
N ASN A 11 3.46 -18.63 22.79
CA ASN A 11 2.97 -20.01 22.97
C ASN A 11 1.87 -20.47 22.01
N SER A 12 1.35 -19.62 21.11
CA SER A 12 0.58 -20.11 19.96
C SER A 12 1.44 -21.07 19.13
N THR A 13 0.81 -22.08 18.55
CA THR A 13 1.48 -23.05 17.68
C THR A 13 0.59 -23.39 16.48
N GLY A 14 1.18 -23.92 15.41
CA GLY A 14 0.45 -24.47 14.27
C GLY A 14 0.63 -23.68 12.97
N PRO A 15 -0.20 -23.97 11.94
CA PRO A 15 0.00 -23.46 10.59
C PRO A 15 -0.13 -21.95 10.47
N ASP A 16 -0.98 -21.31 11.28
CA ASP A 16 -1.10 -19.84 11.26
C ASP A 16 0.16 -19.15 11.80
N VAL A 17 0.89 -19.80 12.71
CA VAL A 17 2.18 -19.29 13.20
C VAL A 17 3.26 -19.47 12.12
N ILE A 18 3.24 -20.58 11.38
CA ILE A 18 4.13 -20.78 10.22
C ILE A 18 3.94 -19.66 9.21
N ARG A 19 2.68 -19.36 8.86
CA ARG A 19 2.33 -18.26 7.97
C ARG A 19 2.85 -16.93 8.50
N LEU A 20 2.57 -16.61 9.78
CA LEU A 20 3.06 -15.37 10.39
C LEU A 20 4.59 -15.25 10.29
N GLN A 21 5.32 -16.33 10.57
CA GLN A 21 6.78 -16.34 10.52
C GLN A 21 7.30 -16.13 9.08
N GLN A 22 6.65 -16.75 8.08
CA GLN A 22 6.95 -16.53 6.66
C GLN A 22 6.71 -15.09 6.25
N ASP A 23 5.53 -14.57 6.57
CA ASP A 23 5.11 -13.20 6.24
C ASP A 23 6.06 -12.17 6.86
N LEU A 24 6.42 -12.33 8.15
CA LEU A 24 7.37 -11.45 8.82
C LEU A 24 8.80 -11.58 8.28
N GLN A 25 9.19 -12.76 7.79
CA GLN A 25 10.50 -12.95 7.16
C GLN A 25 10.57 -12.28 5.80
N GLU A 26 9.53 -12.40 4.98
CA GLU A 26 9.40 -11.71 3.70
C GLU A 26 9.42 -10.18 3.89
N LEU A 27 8.78 -9.68 4.94
CA LEU A 27 8.80 -8.27 5.32
C LEU A 27 10.12 -7.83 5.99
N GLY A 28 11.07 -8.74 6.23
CA GLY A 28 12.39 -8.44 6.80
C GLY A 28 12.43 -8.23 8.31
N TYR A 29 11.36 -8.59 9.04
CA TYR A 29 11.28 -8.46 10.51
C TYR A 29 11.64 -9.75 11.26
N TYR A 30 11.69 -10.90 10.56
CA TYR A 30 11.99 -12.19 11.19
C TYR A 30 13.10 -12.94 10.44
N SER A 31 14.09 -13.45 11.18
CA SER A 31 15.23 -14.22 10.65
C SER A 31 15.39 -15.59 11.30
N GLY A 32 14.45 -15.97 12.19
CA GLY A 32 14.44 -17.25 12.87
C GLY A 32 13.86 -18.38 12.01
N ALA A 33 13.81 -19.58 12.59
CA ALA A 33 13.21 -20.72 11.91
C ALA A 33 11.68 -20.55 11.76
N ILE A 34 11.14 -20.99 10.62
CA ILE A 34 9.72 -21.16 10.39
C ILE A 34 9.34 -22.55 10.92
N ASP A 35 9.02 -22.64 12.20
CA ASP A 35 8.77 -23.89 12.91
C ASP A 35 7.34 -24.01 13.43
N GLY A 36 6.51 -22.97 13.21
CA GLY A 36 5.14 -22.93 13.69
C GLY A 36 5.03 -22.79 15.20
N ARG A 37 6.08 -22.30 15.88
CA ARG A 37 6.08 -22.04 17.32
C ARG A 37 6.27 -20.56 17.57
N PHE A 38 5.29 -19.93 18.21
CA PHE A 38 5.35 -18.51 18.52
C PHE A 38 6.20 -18.30 19.79
N GLY A 39 7.52 -18.34 19.60
CA GLY A 39 8.52 -18.13 20.64
C GLY A 39 8.83 -16.65 20.89
N SER A 40 9.86 -16.39 21.71
CA SER A 40 10.34 -15.03 21.98
C SER A 40 10.84 -14.31 20.72
N GLY A 41 11.51 -15.02 19.81
CA GLY A 41 11.97 -14.46 18.53
C GLY A 41 10.81 -13.97 17.66
N THR A 42 9.75 -14.77 17.50
CA THR A 42 8.54 -14.36 16.76
C THR A 42 7.84 -13.18 17.43
N LYS A 43 7.76 -13.17 18.78
CA LYS A 43 7.20 -12.04 19.51
C LYS A 43 7.95 -10.74 19.27
N GLN A 44 9.27 -10.78 19.32
CA GLN A 44 10.08 -9.59 19.05
C GLN A 44 9.87 -9.07 17.63
N ALA A 45 9.86 -9.97 16.63
CA ALA A 45 9.57 -9.60 15.24
C ALA A 45 8.20 -8.94 15.06
N VAL A 46 7.17 -9.43 15.76
CA VAL A 46 5.83 -8.80 15.75
C VAL A 46 5.87 -7.40 16.36
N ILE A 47 6.55 -7.22 17.50
CA ILE A 47 6.68 -5.91 18.15
C ILE A 47 7.42 -4.93 17.24
N ASP A 48 8.50 -5.37 16.59
CA ASP A 48 9.30 -4.55 15.68
C ASP A 48 8.47 -4.14 14.45
N PHE A 49 7.73 -5.09 13.87
CA PHE A 49 6.78 -4.82 12.79
C PHE A 49 5.70 -3.81 13.23
N GLN A 50 5.03 -4.06 14.36
CA GLN A 50 3.97 -3.18 14.87
C GLN A 50 4.50 -1.76 15.10
N THR A 51 5.68 -1.63 15.73
CA THR A 51 6.34 -0.34 15.97
C THR A 51 6.64 0.38 14.66
N ALA A 52 7.27 -0.30 13.71
CA ALA A 52 7.62 0.27 12.42
C ALA A 52 6.40 0.68 11.58
N LYS A 53 5.23 0.05 11.80
CA LYS A 53 3.98 0.35 11.09
C LYS A 53 3.00 1.22 11.88
N GLY A 54 3.43 1.77 13.03
CA GLY A 54 2.61 2.67 13.85
C GLY A 54 1.40 2.00 14.51
N LEU A 55 1.46 0.69 14.73
CA LEU A 55 0.45 -0.08 15.47
C LEU A 55 0.80 -0.11 16.97
N THR A 56 -0.15 -0.51 17.81
CA THR A 56 0.14 -0.86 19.20
C THR A 56 1.12 -2.04 19.23
N ALA A 57 2.31 -1.81 19.79
CA ALA A 57 3.41 -2.78 19.82
C ALA A 57 3.31 -3.75 21.02
N ASP A 58 2.24 -4.52 21.09
CA ASP A 58 1.93 -5.46 22.19
C ASP A 58 2.46 -6.89 21.96
N GLY A 59 2.97 -7.18 20.76
CA GLY A 59 3.42 -8.51 20.38
C GLY A 59 2.28 -9.52 20.14
N ILE A 60 1.04 -9.03 19.99
CA ILE A 60 -0.15 -9.83 19.70
C ILE A 60 -0.59 -9.58 18.27
N VAL A 61 -0.77 -10.67 17.52
CA VAL A 61 -1.23 -10.60 16.13
C VAL A 61 -2.75 -10.77 16.11
N GLY A 62 -3.46 -9.66 16.25
CA GLY A 62 -4.91 -9.57 16.04
C GLY A 62 -5.28 -9.17 14.61
N PRO A 63 -6.57 -8.97 14.32
CA PRO A 63 -7.07 -8.63 12.97
C PRO A 63 -6.38 -7.42 12.33
N ILE A 64 -6.08 -6.38 13.12
CA ILE A 64 -5.40 -5.16 12.64
C ILE A 64 -3.97 -5.48 12.18
N THR A 65 -3.23 -6.26 12.98
CA THR A 65 -1.86 -6.67 12.62
C THR A 65 -1.88 -7.54 11.37
N TRP A 66 -2.80 -8.51 11.29
CA TRP A 66 -2.96 -9.36 10.11
C TRP A 66 -3.30 -8.56 8.85
N SER A 67 -4.27 -7.65 8.93
CA SER A 67 -4.63 -6.77 7.81
C SER A 67 -3.41 -5.99 7.32
N LYS A 68 -2.63 -5.40 8.24
CA LYS A 68 -1.44 -4.63 7.88
C LYS A 68 -0.36 -5.48 7.20
N ILE A 69 -0.08 -6.69 7.71
CA ILE A 69 0.86 -7.63 7.10
C ILE A 69 0.40 -7.99 5.68
N ASN A 70 -0.84 -8.49 5.56
CA ASN A 70 -1.39 -8.95 4.29
C ASN A 70 -1.40 -7.82 3.26
N ARG A 71 -1.73 -6.59 3.69
CA ARG A 71 -1.73 -5.43 2.82
C ARG A 71 -0.33 -5.10 2.30
N ILE A 72 0.68 -5.11 3.16
CA ILE A 72 2.05 -4.78 2.73
C ILE A 72 2.59 -5.87 1.79
N LEU A 73 2.30 -7.14 2.08
CA LEU A 73 2.65 -8.26 1.20
C LEU A 73 1.84 -8.26 -0.10
N ALA A 74 0.62 -7.72 -0.09
CA ALA A 74 -0.18 -7.50 -1.28
C ALA A 74 0.26 -6.27 -2.08
N ALA A 75 0.90 -5.25 -1.47
CA ALA A 75 1.32 -4.04 -2.18
C ALA A 75 2.21 -4.32 -3.41
N PRO A 76 3.25 -5.20 -3.36
CA PRO A 76 3.99 -5.59 -4.57
C PRO A 76 3.12 -6.27 -5.63
N PHE A 77 2.00 -6.89 -5.23
CA PHE A 77 1.03 -7.49 -6.15
C PHE A 77 0.10 -6.42 -6.76
N ILE A 78 -0.43 -5.47 -5.97
CA ILE A 78 -1.34 -4.42 -6.48
C ILE A 78 -0.68 -3.58 -7.58
N PHE A 79 0.63 -3.31 -7.48
CA PHE A 79 1.37 -2.60 -8.52
C PHE A 79 1.43 -3.33 -9.87
N ARG A 80 1.23 -4.65 -9.91
CA ARG A 80 1.24 -5.47 -11.14
C ARG A 80 -0.15 -5.91 -11.57
N VAL A 81 -1.20 -5.40 -10.94
CA VAL A 81 -2.57 -5.75 -11.32
C VAL A 81 -2.86 -5.08 -12.67
N ASP A 82 -3.13 -5.91 -13.68
CA ASP A 82 -3.62 -5.46 -14.98
C ASP A 82 -5.12 -5.14 -14.92
N GLY A 83 -5.66 -4.51 -15.97
CA GLY A 83 -7.10 -4.25 -16.06
C GLY A 83 -7.58 -2.97 -15.37
N TRP A 84 -6.68 -1.98 -15.23
CA TRP A 84 -7.08 -0.63 -14.85
C TRP A 84 -8.02 -0.04 -15.89
N LYS A 85 -9.08 0.61 -15.40
CA LYS A 85 -10.07 1.31 -16.19
C LYS A 85 -10.16 2.75 -15.72
N ARG A 86 -10.11 3.68 -16.66
CA ARG A 86 -10.31 5.11 -16.40
C ARG A 86 -11.72 5.34 -15.84
N MET A 87 -11.80 6.04 -14.72
CA MET A 87 -13.06 6.41 -14.08
C MET A 87 -13.83 7.42 -14.94
N SER A 88 -15.16 7.36 -14.86
CA SER A 88 -16.05 8.42 -15.35
C SER A 88 -16.03 9.64 -14.41
N GLU A 89 -16.45 10.80 -14.90
CA GLU A 89 -16.45 12.04 -14.13
C GLU A 89 -17.20 11.93 -12.78
N SER A 90 -18.31 11.19 -12.73
CA SER A 90 -19.05 10.98 -11.47
C SER A 90 -18.29 10.08 -10.49
N GLU A 91 -17.58 9.07 -10.98
CA GLU A 91 -16.71 8.21 -10.18
C GLU A 91 -15.49 8.98 -9.68
N GLU A 92 -14.86 9.81 -10.51
CA GLU A 92 -13.75 10.68 -10.12
C GLU A 92 -14.17 11.63 -8.99
N ASN A 93 -15.34 12.27 -9.11
CA ASN A 93 -15.88 13.15 -8.09
C ASN A 93 -16.10 12.43 -6.74
N ASN A 94 -16.53 11.17 -6.77
CA ASN A 94 -16.71 10.36 -5.57
C ASN A 94 -15.36 9.93 -4.97
N GLU A 95 -14.40 9.56 -5.83
CA GLU A 95 -13.05 9.21 -5.41
C GLU A 95 -12.37 10.39 -4.71
N ILE A 96 -12.42 11.58 -5.31
CA ILE A 96 -11.87 12.81 -4.72
C ILE A 96 -12.47 13.06 -3.33
N LYS A 97 -13.79 12.92 -3.18
CA LYS A 97 -14.46 13.04 -1.88
C LYS A 97 -13.94 12.00 -0.88
N SER A 98 -13.71 10.76 -1.31
CA SER A 98 -13.14 9.72 -0.45
C SER A 98 -11.72 10.07 -0.01
N LEU A 99 -10.88 10.58 -0.92
CA LEU A 99 -9.50 10.97 -0.62
C LEU A 99 -9.42 12.10 0.42
N ILE A 100 -10.18 13.18 0.23
CA ILE A 100 -10.11 14.35 1.12
C ILE A 100 -10.74 14.10 2.49
N ASN A 101 -11.66 13.15 2.59
CA ASN A 101 -12.30 12.77 3.85
C ASN A 101 -11.58 11.60 4.56
N SER A 102 -10.47 11.10 4.00
CA SER A 102 -9.64 10.06 4.61
C SER A 102 -8.32 10.64 5.11
N ARG A 103 -7.92 10.26 6.33
CA ARG A 103 -6.58 10.58 6.86
C ARG A 103 -5.46 10.11 5.93
N MET A 104 -5.57 8.88 5.40
CA MET A 104 -4.56 8.35 4.49
C MET A 104 -4.64 8.95 3.10
N GLY A 105 -5.85 9.29 2.62
CA GLY A 105 -6.02 10.02 1.37
C GLY A 105 -5.37 11.40 1.43
N VAL A 106 -5.63 12.17 2.49
CA VAL A 106 -4.98 13.48 2.74
C VAL A 106 -3.47 13.33 2.91
N ALA A 107 -2.99 12.31 3.61
CA ALA A 107 -1.56 12.05 3.73
C ALA A 107 -0.89 11.81 2.37
N ALA A 108 -1.55 11.07 1.47
CA ALA A 108 -1.06 10.87 0.12
C ALA A 108 -1.04 12.17 -0.70
N LEU A 109 -2.09 12.97 -0.61
CA LEU A 109 -2.17 14.27 -1.29
C LEU A 109 -1.09 15.23 -0.78
N ASN A 110 -0.79 15.22 0.51
CA ASN A 110 0.32 15.98 1.08
C ASN A 110 1.67 15.49 0.56
N GLN A 111 1.88 14.18 0.47
CA GLN A 111 3.10 13.61 -0.10
C GLN A 111 3.29 14.03 -1.56
N VAL A 112 2.24 13.97 -2.37
CA VAL A 112 2.22 14.48 -3.75
C VAL A 112 2.62 15.96 -3.82
N ALA A 113 2.10 16.78 -2.90
CA ALA A 113 2.43 18.20 -2.84
C ALA A 113 3.89 18.45 -2.45
N LEU A 114 4.43 17.71 -1.48
CA LEU A 114 5.84 17.76 -1.09
C LEU A 114 6.78 17.39 -2.23
N GLU A 115 6.34 16.54 -3.16
CA GLU A 115 7.09 16.16 -4.36
C GLU A 115 6.88 17.10 -5.55
N GLY A 116 6.05 18.13 -5.42
CA GLY A 116 5.86 19.18 -6.42
C GLY A 116 4.84 18.87 -7.52
N PHE A 117 4.02 17.83 -7.37
CA PHE A 117 3.02 17.38 -8.35
C PHE A 117 1.66 18.08 -8.17
N VAL A 118 1.67 19.41 -8.02
CA VAL A 118 0.48 20.24 -7.77
C VAL A 118 0.37 21.47 -8.70
N GLY A 119 1.27 21.59 -9.68
CA GLY A 119 1.29 22.71 -10.63
C GLY A 119 0.08 22.73 -11.57
N PHE A 120 -0.17 23.88 -12.20
CA PHE A 120 -1.23 24.05 -13.22
C PHE A 120 -1.00 23.18 -14.46
N ASP A 121 0.24 22.79 -14.69
CA ASP A 121 0.64 21.90 -15.78
C ASP A 121 0.51 20.41 -15.43
N CYS A 122 0.03 20.09 -14.22
CA CYS A 122 -0.16 18.73 -13.74
C CYS A 122 -1.63 18.29 -13.93
N ILE A 123 -1.84 17.30 -14.80
CA ILE A 123 -3.15 16.73 -15.09
C ILE A 123 -3.38 15.51 -14.18
N ARG A 124 -4.54 15.45 -13.53
CA ARG A 124 -4.95 14.31 -12.71
C ARG A 124 -5.90 13.41 -13.49
N SER A 125 -5.74 12.10 -13.34
CA SER A 125 -6.71 11.11 -13.80
C SER A 125 -6.87 10.01 -12.78
N TYR A 126 -8.07 9.43 -12.71
CA TYR A 126 -8.36 8.39 -11.75
C TYR A 126 -8.77 7.09 -12.43
N TYR A 127 -8.40 5.98 -11.81
CA TYR A 127 -8.63 4.64 -12.35
C TYR A 127 -9.14 3.73 -11.25
N THR A 128 -10.05 2.86 -11.65
CA THR A 128 -10.53 1.74 -10.86
C THR A 128 -10.03 0.43 -11.47
N ASN A 129 -10.08 -0.64 -10.71
CA ASN A 129 -9.76 -1.97 -11.23
C ASN A 129 -10.98 -2.88 -11.06
N GLU A 130 -11.54 -3.41 -12.14
CA GLU A 130 -12.79 -4.21 -12.05
C GLU A 130 -12.60 -5.55 -11.32
N GLN A 131 -11.38 -6.11 -11.32
CA GLN A 131 -11.08 -7.38 -10.64
C GLN A 131 -10.88 -7.20 -9.13
N PHE A 132 -10.45 -6.01 -8.71
CA PHE A 132 -10.15 -5.69 -7.32
C PHE A 132 -11.01 -4.56 -6.76
N SER A 133 -12.04 -4.11 -7.48
CA SER A 133 -13.00 -3.13 -6.96
C SER A 133 -13.83 -3.76 -5.83
N PRO A 134 -14.02 -3.09 -4.68
CA PRO A 134 -13.63 -1.71 -4.36
C PRO A 134 -12.27 -1.57 -3.63
N PHE A 135 -11.47 -2.63 -3.56
CA PHE A 135 -10.25 -2.70 -2.74
C PHE A 135 -9.06 -1.87 -3.26
N ALA A 136 -9.11 -1.35 -4.49
CA ALA A 136 -8.06 -0.49 -5.02
C ALA A 136 -8.58 0.60 -5.96
N SER A 137 -8.05 1.81 -5.81
CA SER A 137 -8.16 2.91 -6.77
C SER A 137 -6.77 3.50 -7.05
N LEU A 138 -6.61 4.16 -8.18
CA LEU A 138 -5.35 4.80 -8.57
C LEU A 138 -5.60 6.23 -8.99
N MET A 139 -4.79 7.15 -8.47
CA MET A 139 -4.67 8.52 -8.96
C MET A 139 -3.35 8.66 -9.68
N ARG A 140 -3.41 9.02 -10.96
CA ARG A 140 -2.26 9.41 -11.76
C ARG A 140 -2.18 10.94 -11.79
N ILE A 141 -0.98 11.47 -11.70
CA ILE A 141 -0.69 12.88 -11.94
C ILE A 141 0.48 12.97 -12.89
N LYS A 142 0.24 13.54 -14.08
CA LYS A 142 1.28 13.79 -15.08
C LYS A 142 1.47 15.28 -15.28
N CYS A 143 2.69 15.77 -15.10
CA CYS A 143 3.08 17.15 -15.30
C CYS A 143 3.87 17.31 -16.60
N SER A 144 3.78 18.49 -17.22
CA SER A 144 4.54 18.78 -18.45
C SER A 144 6.04 18.89 -18.23
N THR A 145 6.45 19.26 -17.01
CA THR A 145 7.84 19.46 -16.63
C THR A 145 8.22 18.48 -15.53
N PRO A 146 9.34 17.72 -15.68
CA PRO A 146 9.82 16.81 -14.64
C PRO A 146 10.04 17.47 -13.27
N ARG A 147 9.73 16.74 -12.21
CA ARG A 147 9.76 17.14 -10.79
C ARG A 147 10.61 16.16 -9.98
N GLY A 148 11.20 16.62 -8.87
CA GLY A 148 11.96 15.74 -7.98
C GLY A 148 12.80 16.52 -6.97
N ALA A 149 12.73 16.13 -5.69
CA ALA A 149 13.41 16.81 -4.59
C ALA A 149 14.89 16.40 -4.42
N SER A 150 15.40 15.46 -5.21
CA SER A 150 16.79 14.97 -5.14
C SER A 150 17.43 14.95 -6.53
N THR A 151 18.67 15.43 -6.60
CA THR A 151 19.41 15.91 -7.78
C THR A 151 19.89 14.84 -8.78
N ALA A 152 19.16 13.73 -8.97
CA ALA A 152 19.63 12.64 -9.85
C ALA A 152 18.72 12.31 -11.04
N ILE A 153 17.39 12.33 -10.89
CA ILE A 153 16.42 12.01 -11.95
C ILE A 153 15.15 12.84 -11.73
N GLY A 154 14.62 13.47 -12.78
CA GLY A 154 13.33 14.16 -12.75
C GLY A 154 12.18 13.24 -13.18
N PHE A 155 11.07 13.25 -12.43
CA PHE A 155 9.87 12.48 -12.71
C PHE A 155 8.78 13.40 -13.26
N ASP A 156 8.24 13.10 -14.44
CA ASP A 156 7.11 13.84 -15.01
C ASP A 156 5.76 13.25 -14.57
N GLU A 157 5.75 12.08 -13.93
CA GLU A 157 4.54 11.41 -13.54
C GLU A 157 4.65 10.72 -12.16
N ILE A 158 3.60 10.86 -11.35
CA ILE A 158 3.43 10.18 -10.07
C ILE A 158 2.09 9.42 -10.08
N ARG A 159 2.11 8.16 -9.66
CA ARG A 159 0.93 7.32 -9.55
C ARG A 159 0.78 6.87 -8.12
N VAL A 160 -0.39 7.13 -7.57
CA VAL A 160 -0.73 6.80 -6.19
C VAL A 160 -1.78 5.72 -6.22
N VAL A 161 -1.43 4.55 -5.69
CA VAL A 161 -2.34 3.42 -5.53
C VAL A 161 -2.92 3.47 -4.12
N PHE A 162 -4.23 3.53 -3.99
CA PHE A 162 -4.93 3.52 -2.72
C PHE A 162 -5.53 2.15 -2.50
N SER A 163 -5.01 1.39 -1.53
CA SER A 163 -5.67 0.16 -1.11
C SER A 163 -6.72 0.44 -0.02
N ARG A 164 -7.87 -0.20 -0.16
CA ARG A 164 -9.08 0.03 0.61
C ARG A 164 -9.51 -1.24 1.33
N PHE A 165 -10.04 -1.07 2.54
CA PHE A 165 -10.76 -2.12 3.26
C PHE A 165 -12.13 -1.56 3.63
N GLU A 166 -13.18 -2.24 3.16
CA GLU A 166 -14.54 -1.67 3.12
C GLU A 166 -14.50 -0.28 2.45
N ASP A 167 -15.05 0.75 3.11
CA ASP A 167 -15.10 2.12 2.58
C ASP A 167 -13.86 2.96 2.95
N ASN A 168 -12.89 2.38 3.68
CA ASN A 168 -11.77 3.13 4.25
C ASN A 168 -10.49 2.96 3.43
N ILE A 169 -9.85 4.09 3.10
CA ILE A 169 -8.47 4.10 2.59
C ILE A 169 -7.54 3.89 3.77
N GLU A 170 -6.90 2.73 3.81
CA GLU A 170 -6.07 2.30 4.94
C GLU A 170 -4.56 2.55 4.71
N ALA A 171 -4.14 2.81 3.47
CA ALA A 171 -2.80 3.24 3.07
C ALA A 171 -2.77 3.66 1.59
N PHE A 172 -1.58 4.05 1.13
CA PHE A 172 -1.29 4.32 -0.26
C PHE A 172 0.15 3.94 -0.56
N ASP A 173 0.41 3.65 -1.83
CA ASP A 173 1.75 3.41 -2.35
C ASP A 173 1.98 4.30 -3.58
N ILE A 174 3.25 4.66 -3.84
CA ILE A 174 3.62 5.63 -4.88
C ILE A 174 4.59 4.98 -5.87
N GLU A 175 4.22 5.03 -7.14
CA GLU A 175 5.12 4.82 -8.27
C GLU A 175 5.53 6.19 -8.84
N ARG A 176 6.83 6.37 -9.07
CA ARG A 176 7.39 7.56 -9.72
C ARG A 176 7.87 7.15 -11.10
N VAL A 177 7.41 7.87 -12.11
CA VAL A 177 7.62 7.55 -13.52
C VAL A 177 8.36 8.71 -14.18
N SER A 178 9.35 8.35 -14.99
CA SER A 178 10.10 9.23 -15.89
C SER A 178 10.45 8.47 -17.16
N GLU A 179 10.81 9.18 -18.23
CA GLU A 179 11.34 8.56 -19.45
C GLU A 179 12.64 7.76 -19.18
N GLU A 180 13.42 8.17 -18.16
CA GLU A 180 14.71 7.56 -17.81
C GLU A 180 14.59 6.30 -16.92
N THR A 181 13.47 6.12 -16.22
CA THR A 181 13.21 4.96 -15.35
C THR A 181 12.76 3.70 -16.10
N GLY A 182 12.56 3.78 -17.42
CA GLY A 182 12.03 2.70 -18.23
C GLY A 182 10.50 2.58 -18.15
N SER A 183 9.95 1.46 -18.65
CA SER A 183 8.49 1.25 -18.69
C SER A 183 7.91 1.28 -17.28
N PRO A 184 6.76 1.96 -17.07
CA PRO A 184 6.07 1.93 -15.80
C PRO A 184 5.70 0.50 -15.38
N ILE A 185 5.76 0.21 -14.09
CA ILE A 185 5.33 -1.04 -13.47
C ILE A 185 3.82 -1.21 -13.65
N ILE A 186 3.05 -0.14 -13.39
CA ILE A 186 1.60 -0.15 -13.59
C ILE A 186 1.28 0.07 -15.07
N GLN A 187 0.46 -0.76 -15.68
CA GLN A 187 -0.01 -0.54 -17.06
C GLN A 187 -1.39 0.11 -17.03
N LEU A 188 -1.47 1.34 -17.54
CA LEU A 188 -2.73 2.10 -17.65
C LEU A 188 -3.23 2.05 -19.11
N PRO A 189 -4.56 2.10 -19.34
CA PRO A 189 -5.15 1.88 -20.66
C PRO A 189 -5.02 3.06 -21.66
N ASP A 190 -4.41 4.18 -21.26
CA ASP A 190 -4.35 5.45 -22.00
C ASP A 190 -2.94 5.86 -22.46
#